data_AF-W6TIX3-F1
#
_entry.id   AF-W6TIX3-F1
#
_cell.length_a   1.000
_cell.length_b   1.000
_cell.length_c   1.000
_cell.angle_alpha   90.00
_cell.angle_beta   90.00
_cell.angle_gamma   90.00
#
_symmetry.space_group_name_H-M   'P 1'
#
loop_
_entity.id
_entity.type
_entity.pdbx_description
1 polymer ?
#
loop_
_entity_poly.entity_id
_entity_poly.type
_entity_poly.pdbx_seq_one_letter_code
_entity_poly.pdbx_strand_id
1 'polypeptide(L)'
;MTVKELSLHLDEIFKVNDYKDIDKSLNGLQVGNLELEVKKVALAVDASMATLREVKGYDFLITHHGIFWSKSYKIIAGMYDKVKWLINNDLSLYCVHLPMDAHTIYSHSRVLSDFLGFHNPIPFANYKGINLGIISIAEFGFSEILKRIEAHNKHILFYKKFKELVSRVAIVSGSGYSFLKKH
;
A
#
# COMPACT_ATOMS: atom_id res chain seq x y z
N MET A 1 -15.35 12.57 14.09
CA MET A 1 -13.90 12.70 13.88
C MET A 1 -13.71 13.58 12.66
N THR A 2 -12.86 14.59 12.73
CA THR A 2 -12.55 15.47 11.59
C THR A 2 -11.48 14.86 10.68
N VAL A 3 -11.35 15.40 9.46
CA VAL A 3 -10.27 15.04 8.52
C VAL A 3 -8.91 15.18 9.19
N LYS A 4 -8.70 16.26 9.96
CA LYS A 4 -7.48 16.51 10.72
C LYS A 4 -7.21 15.41 11.75
N GLU A 5 -8.19 15.08 12.58
CA GLU A 5 -8.06 14.08 13.64
C GLU A 5 -7.74 12.70 13.05
N LEU A 6 -8.48 12.28 12.01
CA LEU A 6 -8.25 11.00 11.35
C LEU A 6 -6.85 10.95 10.71
N SER A 7 -6.43 12.02 10.04
CA SER A 7 -5.12 12.08 9.39
C SER A 7 -3.99 11.97 10.41
N LEU A 8 -4.07 12.69 11.53
CA LEU A 8 -3.07 12.62 12.60
C LEU A 8 -3.02 11.23 13.24
N HIS A 9 -4.17 10.60 13.43
CA HIS A 9 -4.22 9.24 13.96
C HIS A 9 -3.56 8.21 13.01
N LEU A 10 -3.81 8.33 11.71
CA LEU A 10 -3.14 7.50 10.70
C LEU A 10 -1.64 7.78 10.64
N ASP A 11 -1.23 9.04 10.76
CA ASP A 11 0.19 9.43 10.80
C ASP A 11 0.93 8.77 11.98
N GLU A 12 0.29 8.62 13.13
CA GLU A 12 0.82 7.92 14.30
C GLU A 12 0.89 6.40 14.08
N ILE A 13 -0.18 5.79 13.55
CA ILE A 13 -0.22 4.35 13.25
C ILE A 13 0.93 3.98 12.30
N PHE A 14 1.08 4.73 11.22
CA PHE A 14 2.03 4.42 10.17
C PHE A 14 3.40 5.08 10.35
N LYS A 15 3.55 5.95 11.36
CA LYS A 15 4.78 6.71 11.63
C LYS A 15 5.31 7.42 10.38
N VAL A 16 4.43 8.08 9.63
CA VAL A 16 4.75 8.62 8.29
C VAL A 16 5.94 9.59 8.29
N ASN A 17 6.19 10.26 9.42
CA ASN A 17 7.31 11.17 9.60
C ASN A 17 8.68 10.48 9.50
N ASP A 18 8.79 9.21 9.88
CA ASP A 18 10.04 8.44 9.86
C ASP A 18 10.51 8.14 8.43
N TYR A 19 9.62 8.30 7.43
CA TYR A 19 9.86 7.91 6.03
C TYR A 19 10.10 9.09 5.10
N LYS A 20 10.05 10.34 5.58
CA LYS A 20 10.10 11.56 4.75
C LYS A 20 11.34 11.66 3.84
N ASP A 21 12.47 11.15 4.30
CA ASP A 21 13.75 11.17 3.55
C ASP A 21 14.04 9.84 2.82
N ILE A 22 13.20 8.83 3.02
CA ILE A 22 13.36 7.48 2.47
C ILE A 22 12.46 7.28 1.26
N ASP A 23 11.18 7.60 1.45
CA ASP A 23 10.11 7.45 0.48
C ASP A 23 10.00 8.70 -0.41
N LYS A 24 9.72 8.47 -1.69
CA LYS A 24 9.40 9.57 -2.60
C LYS A 24 7.96 10.03 -2.42
N SER A 25 7.04 9.17 -1.98
CA SER A 25 5.65 9.55 -1.76
C SER A 25 5.54 10.61 -0.66
N LEU A 26 4.73 11.64 -0.89
CA LEU A 26 4.33 12.55 0.19
C LEU A 26 3.25 11.85 1.02
N ASN A 27 3.68 11.01 1.96
CA ASN A 27 2.79 10.28 2.87
C ASN A 27 2.04 11.24 3.80
N GLY A 28 0.84 10.82 4.23
CA GLY A 28 -0.09 11.62 5.01
C GLY A 28 -1.25 12.17 4.19
N LEU A 29 -1.95 13.18 4.73
CA LEU A 29 -3.00 13.90 4.03
C LEU A 29 -2.41 14.71 2.87
N GLN A 30 -2.92 14.49 1.67
CA GLN A 30 -2.45 15.13 0.44
C GLN A 30 -3.37 16.24 -0.05
N VAL A 31 -4.69 16.04 0.02
CA VAL A 31 -5.72 17.01 -0.34
C VAL A 31 -6.86 16.86 0.65
N GLY A 32 -7.39 17.95 1.19
CA GLY A 32 -8.55 17.89 2.08
C GLY A 32 -8.76 19.18 2.84
N ASN A 33 -9.99 19.39 3.32
CA ASN A 33 -10.30 20.44 4.27
C ASN A 33 -10.27 19.84 5.68
N LEU A 34 -9.34 20.33 6.51
CA LEU A 34 -9.04 19.80 7.83
C LEU A 34 -10.23 19.78 8.79
N GLU A 35 -11.17 20.69 8.61
CA GLU A 35 -12.30 20.90 9.52
C GLU A 35 -13.55 20.09 9.15
N LEU A 36 -13.56 19.44 7.97
CA LEU A 36 -14.70 18.61 7.57
C LEU A 36 -14.81 17.35 8.43
N GLU A 37 -16.05 16.92 8.66
CA GLU A 37 -16.37 15.69 9.36
C GLU A 37 -16.22 14.48 8.42
N VAL A 38 -15.61 13.39 8.92
CA VAL A 38 -15.49 12.14 8.16
C VAL A 38 -16.53 11.13 8.64
N LYS A 39 -17.42 10.69 7.74
CA LYS A 39 -18.45 9.66 8.00
C LYS A 39 -18.25 8.41 7.16
N LYS A 40 -17.75 8.56 5.94
CA LYS A 40 -17.53 7.48 4.98
C LYS A 40 -16.08 7.47 4.50
N VAL A 41 -15.40 6.36 4.76
CA VAL A 41 -14.02 6.12 4.34
C VAL A 41 -13.99 5.08 3.23
N ALA A 42 -13.24 5.35 2.18
CA ALA A 42 -12.91 4.39 1.13
C ALA A 42 -11.43 4.03 1.19
N LEU A 43 -11.09 2.81 0.74
CA LEU A 43 -9.73 2.31 0.59
C LEU A 43 -9.50 1.95 -0.88
N ALA A 44 -8.35 2.31 -1.43
CA ALA A 44 -7.94 1.91 -2.77
C ALA A 44 -6.43 1.77 -2.89
N VAL A 45 -5.95 1.08 -3.94
CA VAL A 45 -4.51 1.03 -4.22
C VAL A 45 -4.05 2.38 -4.80
N ASP A 46 -4.74 2.89 -5.82
CA ASP A 46 -4.33 4.10 -6.55
C ASP A 46 -5.40 5.21 -6.53
N ALA A 47 -4.96 6.45 -6.36
CA ALA A 47 -5.75 7.66 -6.58
C ALA A 47 -5.90 8.00 -8.09
N SER A 48 -6.40 7.03 -8.86
CA SER A 48 -6.70 7.20 -10.29
C SER A 48 -8.01 7.98 -10.49
N MET A 49 -8.21 8.63 -11.64
CA MET A 49 -9.49 9.29 -11.93
C MET A 49 -10.67 8.31 -11.95
N ALA A 50 -10.45 7.04 -12.29
CA ALA A 50 -11.49 6.01 -12.22
C ALA A 50 -11.87 5.74 -10.76
N THR A 51 -10.89 5.52 -9.89
CA THR A 51 -11.07 5.34 -8.44
C THR A 51 -11.85 6.50 -7.84
N LEU A 52 -11.44 7.75 -8.13
CA LEU A 52 -12.09 8.94 -7.60
C LEU A 52 -13.57 8.97 -7.96
N ARG A 53 -13.93 8.65 -9.21
CA ARG A 53 -15.32 8.62 -9.67
C ARG A 53 -16.16 7.56 -8.95
N GLU A 54 -15.59 6.41 -8.61
CA GLU A 54 -16.29 5.33 -7.90
C GLU A 54 -16.59 5.69 -6.44
N VAL A 55 -15.73 6.46 -5.80
CA VAL A 55 -15.88 6.87 -4.39
C VAL A 55 -16.56 8.23 -4.24
N LYS A 56 -17.33 8.67 -5.24
CA LYS A 56 -18.11 9.90 -5.14
C LYS A 56 -19.11 9.81 -3.98
N GLY A 57 -19.12 10.83 -3.11
CA GLY A 57 -19.97 10.87 -1.91
C GLY A 57 -19.38 10.17 -0.69
N TYR A 58 -18.10 9.78 -0.74
CA TYR A 58 -17.28 9.50 0.42
C TYR A 58 -16.59 10.79 0.89
N ASP A 59 -16.16 10.82 2.15
CA ASP A 59 -15.55 12.01 2.77
C ASP A 59 -14.03 11.88 2.84
N PHE A 60 -13.52 10.64 2.87
CA PHE A 60 -12.10 10.34 3.03
C PHE A 60 -11.70 9.11 2.22
N LEU A 61 -10.62 9.21 1.44
CA LEU A 61 -10.05 8.13 0.66
C LEU A 61 -8.61 7.88 1.12
N ILE A 62 -8.34 6.66 1.58
CA ILE A 62 -6.99 6.18 1.91
C ILE A 62 -6.46 5.42 0.70
N THR A 63 -5.29 5.81 0.21
CA THR A 63 -4.61 5.14 -0.90
C THR A 63 -3.20 4.70 -0.55
N HIS A 64 -2.74 3.64 -1.19
CA HIS A 64 -1.32 3.27 -1.16
C HIS A 64 -0.49 4.20 -2.06
N HIS A 65 -1.02 4.50 -3.26
CA HIS A 65 -0.45 5.41 -4.24
C HIS A 65 -1.30 6.67 -4.35
N GLY A 66 -0.81 7.76 -3.74
CA GLY A 66 -1.41 9.08 -3.82
C GLY A 66 -1.13 9.79 -5.14
N ILE A 67 -1.41 11.09 -5.17
CA ILE A 67 -1.18 11.95 -6.34
C ILE A 67 0.14 12.73 -6.22
N PHE A 68 0.60 13.05 -5.02
CA PHE A 68 1.85 13.79 -4.83
C PHE A 68 3.03 12.87 -4.52
N TRP A 69 3.95 12.79 -5.50
CA TRP A 69 5.21 12.08 -5.43
C TRP A 69 6.35 13.08 -5.56
N SER A 70 7.26 13.10 -4.59
CA SER A 70 8.34 14.08 -4.40
C SER A 70 7.81 15.52 -4.26
N LYS A 71 8.70 16.50 -4.19
CA LYS A 71 8.32 17.93 -4.23
C LYS A 71 7.96 18.33 -5.67
N SER A 72 6.85 17.83 -6.21
CA SER A 72 6.32 18.33 -7.50
C SER A 72 5.53 19.62 -7.27
N TYR A 73 5.95 20.70 -7.92
CA TYR A 73 5.44 22.06 -7.65
C TYR A 73 4.31 22.52 -8.58
N LYS A 74 3.92 21.74 -9.60
CA LYS A 74 2.95 22.19 -10.62
C LYS A 74 1.70 21.31 -10.64
N ILE A 75 0.55 21.96 -10.48
CA ILE A 75 -0.78 21.36 -10.63
C ILE A 75 -1.27 21.67 -12.05
N ILE A 76 -0.92 20.80 -13.01
CA ILE A 76 -1.27 20.94 -14.44
C ILE A 76 -1.79 19.62 -15.00
N ALA A 77 -2.49 19.67 -16.14
CA ALA A 77 -3.03 18.50 -16.84
C ALA A 77 -3.78 17.55 -15.89
N GLY A 78 -3.50 16.23 -15.93
CA GLY A 78 -4.21 15.26 -15.10
C GLY A 78 -4.10 15.47 -13.58
N MET A 79 -3.05 16.15 -13.10
CA MET A 79 -2.97 16.53 -11.68
C MET A 79 -4.02 17.59 -11.33
N TYR A 80 -4.18 18.59 -12.20
CA TYR A 80 -5.21 19.63 -12.04
C TYR A 80 -6.60 19.01 -11.97
N ASP A 81 -6.90 18.07 -12.88
CA ASP A 81 -8.21 17.41 -12.90
C ASP A 81 -8.48 16.62 -11.62
N LYS A 82 -7.48 15.89 -11.10
CA LYS A 82 -7.61 15.15 -9.83
C LYS A 82 -7.82 16.09 -8.64
N VAL A 83 -7.00 17.12 -8.49
CA VAL A 83 -7.11 18.08 -7.37
C VAL A 83 -8.44 18.82 -7.43
N LYS A 84 -8.82 19.31 -8.61
CA LYS A 84 -10.12 19.97 -8.82
C LYS A 84 -11.27 19.03 -8.48
N TRP A 85 -11.21 17.77 -8.89
CA TRP A 85 -12.25 16.79 -8.58
C TRP A 85 -12.36 16.54 -7.08
N LEU A 86 -11.23 16.34 -6.39
CA LEU A 86 -11.21 16.14 -4.93
C LEU A 86 -11.84 17.31 -4.18
N ILE A 87 -11.41 18.54 -4.51
CA ILE A 87 -11.93 19.77 -3.89
C ILE A 87 -13.42 19.94 -4.17
N ASN A 88 -13.86 19.77 -5.42
CA ASN A 88 -15.27 19.97 -5.80
C ASN A 88 -16.23 18.93 -5.18
N ASN A 89 -15.73 17.83 -4.66
CA ASN A 89 -16.53 16.78 -4.04
C ASN A 89 -16.25 16.65 -2.53
N ASP A 90 -15.50 17.58 -1.94
CA ASP A 90 -15.10 17.55 -0.52
C ASP A 90 -14.47 16.21 -0.08
N LEU A 91 -13.84 15.49 -1.02
CA LEU A 91 -13.18 14.22 -0.74
C LEU A 91 -11.75 14.46 -0.30
N SER A 92 -11.42 14.09 0.93
CA SER A 92 -10.06 14.12 1.43
C SER A 92 -9.28 12.91 0.94
N LEU A 93 -8.04 13.13 0.47
CA LEU A 93 -7.13 12.09 0.01
C LEU A 93 -5.96 11.95 0.98
N TYR A 94 -5.82 10.77 1.56
CA TYR A 94 -4.69 10.36 2.38
C TYR A 94 -3.87 9.29 1.67
N CYS A 95 -2.55 9.39 1.72
CA CYS A 95 -1.62 8.45 1.10
C CYS A 95 -0.73 7.78 2.14
N VAL A 96 -0.60 6.46 2.09
CA VAL A 96 0.39 5.71 2.87
C VAL A 96 1.06 4.62 2.02
N HIS A 97 2.28 4.92 1.60
CA HIS A 97 3.08 4.12 0.68
C HIS A 97 4.05 3.21 1.44
N LEU A 98 5.37 3.51 1.46
CA LEU A 98 6.35 2.69 2.17
C LEU A 98 6.08 2.52 3.68
N PRO A 99 5.53 3.51 4.41
CA PRO A 99 5.17 3.29 5.81
C PRO A 99 4.19 2.13 6.01
N MET A 100 3.25 1.93 5.07
CA MET A 100 2.33 0.80 5.12
C MET A 100 3.02 -0.52 4.76
N ASP A 101 3.84 -0.54 3.71
CA ASP A 101 4.58 -1.74 3.30
C ASP A 101 5.56 -2.25 4.37
N ALA A 102 6.13 -1.34 5.18
CA ALA A 102 7.00 -1.69 6.29
C ALA A 102 6.25 -2.02 7.59
N HIS A 103 4.93 -1.84 7.64
CA HIS A 103 4.14 -2.02 8.86
C HIS A 103 4.01 -3.51 9.24
N THR A 104 4.22 -3.84 10.51
CA THR A 104 4.26 -5.23 11.02
C THR A 104 2.90 -5.94 11.00
N ILE A 105 1.81 -5.17 11.08
CA ILE A 105 0.42 -5.64 11.05
C ILE A 105 -0.24 -5.39 9.68
N TYR A 106 -0.20 -4.15 9.17
CA TYR A 106 -1.01 -3.73 8.01
C TYR A 106 -0.30 -3.80 6.64
N SER A 107 0.96 -4.24 6.56
CA SER A 107 1.64 -4.33 5.26
C SER A 107 0.96 -5.31 4.32
N HIS A 108 0.97 -5.02 3.02
CA HIS A 108 0.45 -5.93 2.00
C HIS A 108 1.13 -7.31 2.07
N SER A 109 2.45 -7.33 2.30
CA SER A 109 3.21 -8.57 2.49
C SER A 109 2.70 -9.37 3.70
N ARG A 110 2.45 -8.71 4.84
CA ARG A 110 1.90 -9.35 6.04
C ARG A 110 0.50 -9.90 5.80
N VAL A 111 -0.40 -9.08 5.27
CA VAL A 111 -1.80 -9.47 5.02
C VAL A 111 -1.86 -10.63 4.03
N LEU A 112 -1.04 -10.61 2.97
CA LEU A 112 -0.95 -11.73 2.03
C LEU A 112 -0.42 -13.01 2.68
N SER A 113 0.57 -12.89 3.56
CA SER A 113 1.13 -14.02 4.31
C SER A 113 0.07 -14.70 5.18
N ASP A 114 -0.66 -13.91 5.97
CA ASP A 114 -1.75 -14.41 6.81
C ASP A 114 -2.86 -15.03 5.97
N PHE A 115 -3.23 -14.37 4.87
CA PHE A 115 -4.24 -14.86 3.93
C PHE A 115 -3.90 -16.22 3.31
N LEU A 116 -2.61 -16.45 3.01
CA LEU A 116 -2.14 -17.73 2.48
C LEU A 116 -1.94 -18.80 3.56
N GLY A 117 -2.09 -18.43 4.84
CA GLY A 117 -1.92 -19.33 5.99
C GLY A 117 -0.47 -19.53 6.42
N PHE A 118 0.42 -18.61 6.06
CA PHE A 118 1.80 -18.62 6.53
C PHE A 118 1.91 -17.96 7.90
N HIS A 119 2.98 -18.25 8.63
CA HIS A 119 3.12 -17.80 10.02
C HIS A 119 4.55 -17.41 10.38
N ASN A 120 4.73 -16.85 11.58
CA ASN A 120 6.01 -16.37 12.13
C ASN A 120 6.80 -15.48 11.15
N PRO A 121 6.22 -14.39 10.64
CA PRO A 121 6.92 -13.50 9.72
C PRO A 121 8.10 -12.81 10.40
N ILE A 122 9.24 -12.77 9.71
CA ILE A 122 10.40 -11.98 10.09
C ILE A 122 10.69 -10.91 9.00
N PRO A 123 11.23 -9.74 9.36
CA PRO A 123 11.55 -8.69 8.40
C PRO A 123 12.53 -9.14 7.30
N PHE A 124 12.31 -8.69 6.06
CA PHE A 124 13.13 -8.96 4.88
C PHE A 124 13.12 -7.77 3.91
N ALA A 125 13.95 -7.84 2.86
CA ALA A 125 14.00 -6.84 1.78
C ALA A 125 14.35 -5.43 2.30
N ASN A 126 15.56 -5.29 2.83
CA ASN A 126 16.05 -4.01 3.32
C ASN A 126 16.25 -3.00 2.17
N TYR A 127 15.58 -1.87 2.27
CA TYR A 127 15.69 -0.73 1.40
C TYR A 127 16.01 0.50 2.24
N LYS A 128 17.22 1.04 2.12
CA LYS A 128 17.66 2.24 2.85
C LYS A 128 17.40 2.17 4.38
N GLY A 129 17.60 1.00 4.99
CA GLY A 129 17.43 0.82 6.43
C GLY A 129 16.04 0.38 6.89
N ILE A 130 15.03 0.38 6.02
CA ILE A 130 13.69 -0.16 6.33
C ILE A 130 13.47 -1.50 5.62
N ASN A 131 12.71 -2.41 6.22
CA ASN A 131 12.37 -3.69 5.60
C ASN A 131 10.98 -3.60 4.98
N LEU A 132 10.88 -3.85 3.67
CA LEU A 132 9.63 -3.72 2.88
C LEU A 132 8.93 -5.06 2.64
N GLY A 133 9.55 -6.15 3.10
CA GLY A 133 9.03 -7.49 2.92
C GLY A 133 9.21 -8.33 4.17
N ILE A 134 8.79 -9.58 4.06
CA ILE A 134 8.89 -10.56 5.12
C ILE A 134 9.35 -11.91 4.58
N ILE A 135 9.90 -12.73 5.47
CA ILE A 135 10.00 -14.17 5.28
C ILE A 135 9.07 -14.83 6.29
N SER A 136 8.21 -15.72 5.84
CA SER A 136 7.31 -16.49 6.70
C SER A 136 7.57 -17.98 6.55
N ILE A 137 7.21 -18.73 7.59
CA ILE A 137 7.17 -20.18 7.53
C ILE A 137 5.94 -20.58 6.71
N ALA A 138 6.17 -21.42 5.71
CA ALA A 138 5.14 -22.13 4.99
C ALA A 138 5.40 -23.61 5.20
N GLU A 139 4.37 -24.42 5.41
CA GLU A 139 4.51 -25.87 5.52
C GLU A 139 3.60 -26.54 4.49
N PHE A 140 3.66 -26.00 3.27
CA PHE A 140 2.78 -26.35 2.16
C PHE A 140 3.58 -26.83 0.95
N GLY A 141 2.90 -27.56 0.06
CA GLY A 141 3.41 -27.83 -1.27
C GLY A 141 3.40 -26.55 -2.13
N PHE A 142 4.40 -26.36 -2.98
CA PHE A 142 4.45 -25.28 -3.97
C PHE A 142 3.17 -25.28 -4.83
N SER A 143 2.68 -26.46 -5.21
CA SER A 143 1.47 -26.61 -6.02
C SER A 143 0.23 -26.16 -5.25
N GLU A 144 0.22 -26.36 -3.93
CA GLU A 144 -0.86 -25.89 -3.06
C GLU A 144 -0.81 -24.36 -2.88
N ILE A 145 0.37 -23.80 -2.63
CA ILE A 145 0.57 -22.34 -2.54
C ILE A 145 0.10 -21.68 -3.84
N LEU A 146 0.49 -22.22 -4.99
CA LEU A 146 0.09 -21.70 -6.29
C LEU A 146 -1.43 -21.71 -6.43
N LYS A 147 -2.11 -22.82 -6.12
CA LYS A 147 -3.59 -22.90 -6.16
C LYS A 147 -4.27 -21.86 -5.26
N ARG A 148 -3.74 -21.64 -4.05
CA ARG A 148 -4.26 -20.62 -3.12
C ARG A 148 -4.16 -19.21 -3.70
N ILE A 149 -3.04 -18.91 -4.38
CA ILE A 149 -2.83 -17.63 -5.07
C ILE A 149 -3.78 -17.53 -6.27
N GLU A 150 -3.83 -18.54 -7.14
CA GLU A 150 -4.65 -18.55 -8.37
C GLU A 150 -6.15 -18.42 -8.10
N ALA A 151 -6.62 -18.94 -6.96
CA ALA A 151 -8.01 -18.79 -6.53
C ALA A 151 -8.42 -17.31 -6.36
N HIS A 152 -7.45 -16.41 -6.08
CA HIS A 152 -7.70 -15.00 -5.79
C HIS A 152 -6.98 -14.04 -6.73
N ASN A 153 -6.02 -14.53 -7.51
CA ASN A 153 -5.27 -13.75 -8.48
C ASN A 153 -5.02 -14.59 -9.74
N LYS A 154 -5.81 -14.33 -10.78
CA LYS A 154 -5.71 -15.03 -12.07
C LYS A 154 -4.58 -14.49 -12.98
N HIS A 155 -3.85 -13.47 -12.54
CA HIS A 155 -2.84 -12.77 -13.34
C HIS A 155 -1.40 -13.09 -12.91
N ILE A 156 -1.13 -14.35 -12.58
CA ILE A 156 0.24 -14.80 -12.30
C ILE A 156 1.02 -14.80 -13.62
N LEU A 157 1.97 -13.87 -13.74
CA LEU A 157 2.77 -13.72 -14.97
C LEU A 157 3.85 -14.80 -15.11
N PHE A 158 4.45 -15.23 -13.99
CA PHE A 158 5.54 -16.19 -14.00
C PHE A 158 5.65 -16.91 -12.66
N TYR A 159 5.90 -18.22 -12.72
CA TYR A 159 6.35 -19.01 -11.58
C TYR A 159 7.30 -20.11 -12.06
N LYS A 160 8.22 -20.53 -11.18
CA LYS A 160 9.11 -21.67 -11.41
C LYS A 160 9.19 -22.53 -10.17
N LYS A 161 8.74 -23.77 -10.28
CA LYS A 161 8.84 -24.77 -9.20
C LYS A 161 10.25 -25.35 -9.18
N PHE A 162 10.88 -25.34 -8.00
CA PHE A 162 12.17 -26.00 -7.77
C PHE A 162 12.05 -27.23 -6.87
N LYS A 163 11.19 -27.17 -5.83
CA LYS A 163 10.84 -28.26 -4.92
C LYS A 163 9.34 -28.23 -4.66
N GLU A 164 8.75 -29.37 -4.30
CA GLU A 164 7.35 -29.37 -3.86
C GLU A 164 7.23 -28.84 -2.43
N LEU A 165 7.97 -29.39 -1.46
CA LEU A 165 7.91 -28.84 -0.10
C LEU A 165 8.56 -27.45 -0.03
N VAL A 166 7.79 -26.47 0.42
CA VAL A 166 8.24 -25.10 0.66
C VAL A 166 8.17 -24.87 2.17
N SER A 167 9.33 -24.71 2.82
CA SER A 167 9.42 -24.48 4.28
C SER A 167 9.37 -22.99 4.66
N ARG A 168 9.71 -22.11 3.70
CA ARG A 168 9.78 -20.66 3.89
C ARG A 168 9.43 -19.93 2.61
N VAL A 169 8.73 -18.82 2.73
CA VAL A 169 8.34 -17.95 1.61
C VAL A 169 8.76 -16.53 1.92
N ALA A 170 9.51 -15.90 1.01
CA ALA A 170 9.76 -14.48 1.03
C ALA A 170 8.66 -13.75 0.25
N ILE A 171 8.08 -12.71 0.84
CA ILE A 171 7.01 -11.90 0.25
C ILE A 171 7.46 -10.44 0.26
N VAL A 172 7.44 -9.82 -0.91
CA VAL A 172 7.66 -8.38 -1.09
C VAL A 172 6.58 -7.87 -2.05
N SER A 173 5.64 -7.08 -1.54
CA SER A 173 4.60 -6.42 -2.34
C SER A 173 5.18 -5.35 -3.27
N GLY A 174 4.40 -4.96 -4.30
CA GLY A 174 4.78 -3.90 -5.22
C GLY A 174 5.98 -4.27 -6.09
N SER A 175 6.97 -3.37 -6.17
CA SER A 175 8.15 -3.52 -7.04
C SER A 175 9.25 -4.42 -6.45
N GLY A 176 8.87 -5.54 -5.83
CA GLY A 176 9.78 -6.43 -5.10
C GLY A 176 10.78 -7.22 -5.96
N TYR A 177 10.63 -7.21 -7.28
CA TYR A 177 11.48 -7.97 -8.21
C TYR A 177 12.98 -7.65 -8.06
N SER A 178 13.33 -6.41 -7.72
CA SER A 178 14.74 -6.00 -7.52
C SER A 178 15.45 -6.73 -6.37
N PHE A 179 14.70 -7.36 -5.45
CA PHE A 179 15.27 -8.14 -4.35
C PHE A 179 15.61 -9.58 -4.75
N LEU A 180 15.18 -10.04 -5.93
CA LEU A 180 15.67 -11.29 -6.50
C LEU A 180 17.10 -11.07 -6.98
N LYS A 181 18.07 -11.78 -6.37
CA LYS A 181 19.44 -11.81 -6.89
C LYS A 181 19.41 -12.34 -8.32
N LYS A 182 19.92 -11.56 -9.28
CA LYS A 182 20.26 -12.07 -10.60
C LYS A 182 21.45 -13.02 -10.41
N HIS A 183 21.22 -14.31 -10.64
CA HIS A 183 22.29 -15.28 -10.85
C HIS A 183 22.85 -15.11 -12.26
#